data_AF-A0A377IXF7-F1
#
_entry.id   AF-A0A377IXF7-F1
#
_cell.length_a   1.000
_cell.length_b   1.000
_cell.length_c   1.000
_cell.angle_alpha   90.00
_cell.angle_beta   90.00
_cell.angle_gamma   90.00
#
_symmetry.space_group_name_H-M   'P 1'
#
loop_
_entity.id
_entity.type
_entity.pdbx_description
1 polymer ?
#
loop_
_entity_poly.entity_id
_entity_poly.type
_entity_poly.pdbx_seq_one_letter_code
_entity_poly.pdbx_strand_id
1 'polypeptide(L)' 'MEKQSQTIVHKHYYFRWIVQFVCIVCAFKLMAAGIKGWGWLLFIAVML' A
#
# COMPACT_ATOMS: atom_id res chain seq x y z
N MET A 1 13.28 3.21 28.91
CA MET A 1 11.96 2.82 28.36
C MET A 1 11.88 3.16 26.87
N GLU A 2 12.85 2.71 26.05
CA GLU A 2 13.04 3.26 24.69
C GLU A 2 12.75 2.25 23.56
N LYS A 3 12.74 0.95 23.87
CA LYS A 3 12.59 -0.13 22.87
C LYS A 3 11.18 -0.31 22.30
N GLN A 4 10.14 0.10 23.02
CA GLN A 4 8.75 -0.08 22.55
C GLN A 4 8.38 0.89 21.43
N SER A 5 8.87 2.14 21.49
CA SER A 5 8.50 3.16 20.51
C SER A 5 8.98 2.77 19.10
N GLN A 6 10.23 2.36 18.94
CA GLN A 6 10.76 1.94 17.63
C GLN A 6 10.09 0.67 17.08
N THR A 7 9.68 -0.26 17.95
CA THR A 7 8.96 -1.47 17.51
C THR A 7 7.60 -1.13 16.89
N ILE A 8 6.94 -0.08 17.40
CA ILE A 8 5.66 0.41 16.86
C ILE A 8 5.87 1.08 15.49
N VAL A 9 6.92 1.90 15.32
CA VAL A 9 7.23 2.55 14.04
C VAL A 9 7.59 1.53 12.96
N HIS A 10 8.39 0.50 13.29
CA HIS A 10 8.74 -0.56 12.34
C HIS A 10 7.53 -1.39 11.90
N LYS A 11 6.63 -1.75 12.83
CA LYS A 11 5.38 -2.47 12.48
C LYS A 11 4.51 -1.65 11.52
N HIS A 12 4.42 -0.33 11.73
CA HIS A 12 3.72 0.58 10.83
C HIS A 12 4.37 0.67 9.45
N TYR A 13 5.70 0.64 9.39
CA TYR A 13 6.43 0.68 8.13
C TYR A 13 6.19 -0.59 7.29
N TYR A 14 6.24 -1.77 7.91
CA TYR A 14 5.88 -3.03 7.23
C TYR A 14 4.41 -3.06 6.81
N PHE A 15 3.50 -2.54 7.63
CA PHE A 15 2.08 -2.44 7.27
C PHE A 15 1.88 -1.53 6.05
N ARG A 16 2.58 -0.39 5.99
CA ARG A 16 2.52 0.53 4.84
C ARG A 16 2.99 -0.12 3.54
N TRP A 17 4.09 -0.87 3.61
CA TRP A 17 4.60 -1.65 2.48
C TRP A 17 3.59 -2.71 1.99
N ILE A 18 2.94 -3.43 2.91
CA ILE A 18 1.91 -4.43 2.55
C ILE A 18 0.73 -3.76 1.85
N VAL A 19 0.26 -2.62 2.38
CA VAL A 19 -0.87 -1.88 1.78
C VAL A 19 -0.50 -1.36 0.38
N GLN A 20 0.71 -0.81 0.19
CA GLN A 20 1.18 -0.40 -1.14
C GLN A 20 1.20 -1.57 -2.14
N PHE A 21 1.71 -2.73 -1.73
CA PHE A 21 1.72 -3.92 -2.57
C PHE A 21 0.32 -4.37 -2.98
N VAL A 22 -0.63 -4.40 -2.03
CA VAL A 22 -2.02 -4.76 -2.30
C VAL A 22 -2.67 -3.76 -3.27
N CYS A 23 -2.44 -2.46 -3.09
CA CYS A 23 -2.96 -1.43 -3.99
C CYS A 23 -2.41 -1.58 -5.42
N ILE A 24 -1.12 -1.88 -5.58
CA ILE A 24 -0.50 -2.12 -6.90
C ILE A 24 -1.10 -3.37 -7.56
N VAL A 25 -1.19 -4.49 -6.83
CA VAL A 25 -1.77 -5.74 -7.37
C VAL A 25 -3.23 -5.56 -7.76
N CYS A 26 -4.02 -4.87 -6.95
CA CYS A 26 -5.41 -4.51 -7.27
C CYS A 26 -5.50 -3.60 -8.51
N ALA A 27 -4.61 -2.61 -8.64
CA ALA A 27 -4.56 -1.75 -9.83
C ALA A 27 -4.26 -2.56 -11.10
N PHE A 28 -3.28 -3.47 -11.06
CA PHE A 28 -2.96 -4.36 -12.18
C PHE A 28 -4.10 -5.31 -12.53
N LYS A 29 -4.78 -5.87 -11.51
CA LYS A 29 -5.93 -6.75 -11.72
C LYS A 29 -7.10 -6.00 -12.37
N LEU A 30 -7.36 -4.76 -11.96
CA LEU A 30 -8.35 -3.90 -12.61
C LEU A 30 -7.91 -3.53 -14.04
N MET A 31 -6.61 -3.29 -14.25
CA MET A 31 -6.01 -3.07 -15.57
C MET A 31 -6.27 -4.23 -16.52
N ALA A 32 -5.98 -5.45 -16.08
CA ALA A 32 -6.24 -6.67 -16.84
C ALA A 32 -7.74 -6.89 -17.10
N ALA A 33 -8.61 -6.44 -16.19
CA ALA A 33 -10.06 -6.54 -16.34
C ALA A 33 -10.69 -5.43 -17.22
N GLY A 34 -9.92 -4.45 -17.70
CA GLY A 34 -10.46 -3.34 -18.51
C GLY A 34 -11.32 -2.34 -17.72
N ILE A 35 -11.28 -2.36 -16.38
CA ILE A 35 -12.16 -1.57 -15.52
C ILE A 35 -11.55 -0.20 -15.24
N LYS A 36 -12.26 0.86 -15.65
CA LYS A 36 -11.87 2.26 -15.36
C LYS A 36 -11.79 2.48 -13.83
N GLY A 37 -10.70 3.08 -13.37
CA GLY A 37 -10.45 3.33 -11.93
C GLY A 37 -9.12 2.81 -11.41
N TRP A 38 -8.39 2.00 -12.20
CA TRP A 38 -7.05 1.52 -11.86
C TRP A 38 -6.03 2.63 -11.55
N GLY A 39 -6.17 3.81 -12.17
CA GLY A 39 -5.26 4.94 -11.97
C GLY A 39 -5.40 5.58 -10.59
N TRP A 40 -6.61 5.53 -10.01
CA TRP A 40 -6.87 6.02 -8.66
C TRP A 40 -6.18 5.13 -7.60
N LEU A 41 -6.18 3.81 -7.80
CA LEU A 41 -5.47 2.86 -6.93
C LEU A 41 -3.96 3.03 -6.99
N LEU A 42 -3.41 3.31 -8.18
CA LEU A 42 -2.00 3.67 -8.34
C LEU A 42 -1.66 4.98 -7.62
N PHE A 43 -2.54 5.98 -7.68
CA PHE A 43 -2.33 7.26 -6.99
C PHE A 43 -2.33 7.10 -5.46
N ILE A 44 -3.26 6.31 -4.91
CA ILE A 44 -3.27 5.99 -3.47
C ILE A 44 -1.99 5.23 -3.09
N ALA A 45 -1.52 4.29 -3.91
CA ALA A 45 -0.28 3.55 -3.64
C ALA A 45 0.97 4.45 -3.61
N VAL A 46 1.00 5.54 -4.39
CA VAL A 46 2.11 6.48 -4.44
C VAL A 46 2.05 7.52 -3.30
N MET A 47 0.84 7.89 -2.87
CA MET A 47 0.64 8.88 -1.79
C MET A 47 0.72 8.30 -0.37
N LEU A 48 0.68 6.98 -0.20
CA LEU A 48 0.73 6.28 1.10
C LEU A 48 2.17 5.97 1.54
#